data_AF-A0A4Q7PJP7-F1
#
_entry.id   AF-A0A4Q7PJP7-F1
#
_cell.length_a   1.000
_cell.length_b   1.000
_cell.length_c   1.000
_cell.angle_alpha   90.00
_cell.angle_beta   90.00
_cell.angle_gamma   90.00
#
_symmetry.space_group_name_H-M   'P 1'
#
loop_
_entity.id
_entity.type
_entity.pdbx_description
1 polymer ?
#
loop_
_entity_poly.entity_id
_entity_poly.type
_entity_poly.pdbx_seq_one_letter_code
_entity_poly.pdbx_strand_id
1 'polypeptide(L)' 'MASYVSPQVREKFETLSVDLKNCILERNVRIETMVDLVRVLNDIVSESSSAINKN' A
#
# COMPACT_ATOMS: atom_id res chain seq x y z
N MET A 1 12.97 -7.38 -3.49
CA MET A 1 12.06 -8.48 -3.90
C MET A 1 10.68 -7.84 -4.06
N ALA A 2 9.89 -8.17 -5.08
CA ALA A 2 8.61 -7.49 -5.27
C ALA A 2 7.61 -7.87 -4.16
N SER A 3 6.82 -6.91 -3.68
CA SER A 3 5.71 -7.16 -2.75
C SER A 3 4.77 -8.24 -3.32
N TYR A 4 4.36 -9.19 -2.47
CA TYR A 4 3.46 -10.26 -2.89
C TYR A 4 2.01 -9.79 -2.73
N VAL A 5 1.21 -9.94 -3.80
CA VAL A 5 -0.20 -9.55 -3.83
C VAL A 5 -1.03 -10.77 -4.25
N SER A 6 -1.91 -11.22 -3.37
CA SER A 6 -2.81 -12.35 -3.61
C SER A 6 -3.74 -12.07 -4.80
N PRO A 7 -4.04 -13.07 -5.65
CA PRO A 7 -4.91 -12.89 -6.82
C PRO A 7 -6.30 -12.34 -6.48
N GLN A 8 -6.81 -12.61 -5.27
CA GLN A 8 -8.11 -12.10 -4.81
C GLN A 8 -8.11 -10.58 -4.60
N VAL A 9 -6.98 -10.01 -4.20
CA VAL A 9 -6.79 -8.57 -3.97
C VAL A 9 -6.14 -7.87 -5.16
N ARG A 10 -5.54 -8.65 -6.07
CA ARG A 10 -4.82 -8.15 -7.24
C ARG A 10 -5.69 -7.29 -8.13
N GLU A 11 -6.94 -7.67 -8.36
CA GLU A 11 -7.86 -6.86 -9.18
C GLU A 11 -8.01 -5.44 -8.60
N LYS A 12 -8.22 -5.32 -7.29
CA LYS A 12 -8.29 -4.01 -6.61
C LYS A 12 -6.96 -3.29 -6.60
N PHE A 13 -5.86 -4.01 -6.39
CA PHE A 13 -4.52 -3.44 -6.45
C PHE A 13 -4.23 -2.82 -7.82
N GLU A 14 -4.60 -3.49 -8.92
CA GLU A 14 -4.41 -3.00 -10.28
C GLU A 14 -5.23 -1.73 -10.57
N THR A 15 -6.40 -1.56 -9.93
CA THR A 15 -7.22 -0.34 -10.04
C THR A 15 -6.63 0.89 -9.35
N LEU A 16 -5.61 0.71 -8.50
CA LEU A 16 -4.91 1.82 -7.86
C LEU A 16 -3.99 2.56 -8.84
N SER A 17 -3.77 3.84 -8.56
CA SER A 17 -2.79 4.67 -9.27
C SER A 17 -1.39 4.06 -9.21
N VAL A 18 -0.59 4.32 -10.24
CA VAL A 18 0.79 3.81 -10.36
C VAL A 18 1.64 4.24 -9.15
N ASP A 19 1.45 5.46 -8.63
CA ASP A 19 2.17 5.95 -7.45
C ASP A 19 1.91 5.11 -6.21
N LEU A 20 0.64 4.78 -5.91
CA LEU A 20 0.29 3.92 -4.78
C LEU A 20 0.86 2.51 -4.95
N LYS A 21 0.81 1.97 -6.18
CA LYS A 21 1.40 0.66 -6.48
C LYS A 21 2.91 0.68 -6.22
N ASN A 22 3.62 1.72 -6.66
CA ASN A 22 5.04 1.87 -6.42
C ASN A 22 5.34 1.98 -4.93
N CYS A 23 4.63 2.83 -4.17
CA CYS A 23 4.82 2.93 -2.72
C CYS A 23 4.61 1.58 -2.00
N ILE A 24 3.61 0.80 -2.41
CA ILE A 24 3.36 -0.54 -1.85
C ILE A 24 4.49 -1.52 -2.22
N LEU A 25 5.00 -1.46 -3.46
CA LEU A 25 6.10 -2.30 -3.92
C LEU A 25 7.43 -1.97 -3.23
N GLU A 26 7.72 -0.69 -3.00
CA GLU A 26 8.91 -0.24 -2.29
C GLU A 26 8.94 -0.72 -0.84
N ARG A 27 7.77 -0.84 -0.20
CA ARG A 27 7.64 -1.30 1.18
C ARG A 27 7.82 -2.81 1.38
N ASN A 28 7.99 -3.60 0.31
CA ASN A 28 8.20 -5.06 0.37
C ASN A 28 7.15 -5.81 1.24
N VAL A 29 5.87 -5.42 1.14
CA VAL A 29 4.78 -5.99 1.95
C VAL A 29 4.15 -7.23 1.31
N ARG A 30 3.48 -8.05 2.13
CA ARG A 30 2.75 -9.24 1.67
C ARG A 30 1.26 -9.03 1.92
N ILE A 31 0.49 -8.86 0.84
CA ILE A 31 -0.95 -8.59 0.87
C ILE A 31 -1.69 -9.88 0.50
N GLU A 32 -2.26 -10.54 1.50
CA GLU A 32 -3.04 -11.76 1.30
C GLU A 32 -4.55 -11.47 1.29
N THR A 33 -4.98 -10.44 2.02
CA THR A 33 -6.40 -10.09 2.22
C THR A 33 -6.68 -8.62 1.92
N MET A 34 -7.96 -8.28 1.73
CA MET A 34 -8.38 -6.87 1.55
C MET A 34 -8.03 -6.00 2.76
N VAL A 35 -8.03 -6.59 3.96
CA VAL A 35 -7.68 -5.88 5.19
C VAL A 35 -6.21 -5.46 5.18
N ASP A 36 -5.30 -6.31 4.68
CA ASP A 36 -3.89 -5.94 4.49
C ASP A 36 -3.75 -4.77 3.51
N LEU A 37 -4.50 -4.79 2.40
CA LEU A 37 -4.46 -3.70 1.43
C LEU A 37 -4.89 -2.37 2.06
N VAL A 38 -6.00 -2.37 2.79
CA VAL A 38 -6.49 -1.17 3.49
C VAL A 38 -5.49 -0.68 4.53
N ARG A 39 -4.88 -1.59 5.31
CA ARG A 39 -3.86 -1.23 6.31
C ARG A 39 -2.65 -0.56 5.68
N VAL A 40 -2.10 -1.14 4.61
CA VAL A 40 -0.91 -0.59 3.92
C VAL A 40 -1.24 0.78 3.32
N LEU A 41 -2.41 0.93 2.69
CA LEU A 41 -2.86 2.22 2.17
C LEU A 41 -3.01 3.27 3.28
N ASN A 42 -3.61 2.89 4.42
CA ASN A 42 -3.76 3.79 5.55
C ASN A 42 -2.42 4.20 6.14
N ASP A 43 -1.45 3.27 6.22
CA ASP A 43 -0.10 3.56 6.69
C ASP A 43 0.63 4.57 5.77
N ILE A 44 0.52 4.38 4.45
CA ILE A 44 1.08 5.32 3.45
C ILE A 44 0.47 6.72 3.61
N VAL A 45 -0.86 6.81 3.73
CA VAL A 45 -1.57 8.09 3.89
C VAL A 45 -1.23 8.73 5.25
N SER A 46 -1.15 7.93 6.31
CA SER A 46 -0.82 8.38 7.65
C SER A 46 0.61 8.89 7.73
N GLU A 47 1.58 8.22 7.10
CA GLU A 47 2.97 8.67 7.03
C GLU A 47 3.08 9.98 6.25
N SER A 48 2.40 10.07 5.11
CA SER A 48 2.34 11.30 4.29
C SER A 48 1.74 12.48 5.07
N SER A 49 0.77 12.21 5.93
CA SER A 49 0.07 13.23 6.73
C SER A 49 0.75 13.52 8.08
N SER A 50 1.62 12.65 8.58
CA SER A 50 2.28 12.84 9.89
C SER A 50 3.58 13.65 9.78
N ALA A 51 4.07 13.91 8.56
CA ALA A 51 5.23 14.76 8.33
C ALA A 51 4.98 16.26 8.56
N ILE A 52 3.73 16.70 8.76
CA ILE A 52 3.35 18.12 8.94
C ILE A 52 3.36 18.62 10.40
N ASN A 53 3.72 17.81 11.41
CA ASN A 53 3.83 18.27 12.80
C ASN A 53 5.19 17.93 13.44
N LYS A 54 6.26 18.46 12.85
CA LYS A 54 7.57 18.61 13.50
C LYS A 54 8.08 20.04 13.28
N ASN A 55 7.42 21.04 13.86
CA ASN A 55 8.05 22.33 14.19
C ASN A 55 7.25 23.09 15.24
#